data_AF-A0A562GEL4-F1
#
_entry.id   AF-A0A562GEL4-F1
#
_cell.length_a   1.000
_cell.length_b   1.000
_cell.length_c   1.000
_cell.angle_alpha   90.00
_cell.angle_beta   90.00
_cell.angle_gamma   90.00
#
_symmetry.space_group_name_H-M   'P 1'
#
loop_
_entity.id
_entity.type
_entity.pdbx_description
1 polymer ?
#
loop_
_entity_poly.entity_id
_entity_poly.type
_entity_poly.pdbx_seq_one_letter_code
_entity_poly.pdbx_strand_id
1 'polypeptide(L)'
;MKKIKVFIIFTVLCLAVNVPYAYGSNVQTVDNLDNDRFSLANALTGVQYINDWLTSFRELTKLTADRVSPEEKQQVGNLGWEVQNLAFYNWVKSIEGTLCKQEYEIRKLEYELALEQNASGKVSQTEVAEKEKSYQEARNNLQSFLNKFHIAD
;
A
#
# COMPACT_ATOMS: atom_id res chain seq x y z
N MET A 1 0.56 -58.07 -34.43
CA MET A 1 -0.06 -57.76 -33.12
C MET A 1 0.91 -56.97 -32.27
N LYS A 2 0.67 -55.66 -32.08
CA LYS A 2 1.15 -54.77 -30.99
C LYS A 2 0.89 -53.31 -31.41
N LYS A 3 -0.37 -52.89 -31.36
CA LYS A 3 -0.79 -51.48 -31.46
C LYS A 3 -2.07 -51.23 -30.65
N ILE A 4 -2.12 -51.63 -29.37
CA ILE A 4 -3.24 -51.32 -28.47
C ILE A 4 -2.71 -51.27 -27.04
N LYS A 5 -1.96 -50.22 -26.66
CA LYS A 5 -1.71 -49.85 -25.24
C LYS A 5 -1.37 -48.37 -25.03
N VAL A 6 -1.77 -47.47 -25.94
CA VAL A 6 -1.56 -46.01 -25.76
C VAL A 6 -2.88 -45.22 -25.69
N PHE A 7 -4.04 -45.87 -25.89
CA PHE A 7 -5.31 -45.17 -26.03
C PHE A 7 -6.22 -45.16 -24.78
N ILE A 8 -5.77 -45.66 -23.62
CA ILE A 8 -6.60 -45.71 -22.40
C ILE A 8 -6.08 -44.77 -21.28
N ILE A 9 -4.84 -44.26 -21.38
CA ILE A 9 -4.32 -43.32 -20.37
C ILE A 9 -4.69 -41.86 -20.70
N PHE A 10 -5.09 -41.56 -21.94
CA PHE A 10 -5.48 -40.20 -22.33
C PHE A 10 -6.95 -39.84 -22.01
N THR A 11 -7.79 -40.81 -21.68
CA THR A 11 -9.23 -40.58 -21.47
C THR A 11 -9.60 -40.29 -20.01
N VAL A 12 -8.69 -40.51 -19.05
CA VAL A 12 -8.92 -40.17 -17.63
C VAL A 12 -8.41 -38.77 -17.26
N LEU A 13 -7.62 -38.12 -18.12
CA LEU A 13 -7.10 -36.77 -17.87
C LEU A 13 -8.01 -35.63 -18.37
N CYS A 14 -9.11 -35.93 -19.07
CA CYS A 14 -10.01 -34.92 -19.63
C CYS A 14 -11.37 -34.78 -18.92
N LEU A 15 -11.57 -35.43 -17.76
CA LEU A 15 -12.82 -35.33 -17.00
C LEU A 15 -12.68 -34.65 -15.62
N ALA A 16 -11.53 -34.05 -15.32
CA ALA A 16 -11.31 -33.32 -14.07
C ALA A 16 -11.14 -31.80 -14.25
N VAL A 17 -11.62 -31.23 -15.36
CA VAL A 17 -11.60 -29.76 -15.55
C VAL A 17 -12.91 -29.29 -16.17
N ASN A 18 -14.01 -29.59 -15.49
CA ASN A 18 -15.24 -28.82 -15.59
C ASN A 18 -15.79 -28.62 -14.17
N VAL A 19 -14.92 -28.18 -13.26
CA VAL A 19 -15.39 -27.32 -12.19
C VAL A 19 -15.67 -25.99 -12.90
N PRO A 20 -16.93 -25.52 -13.00
CA PRO A 20 -17.13 -24.12 -13.29
C PRO A 20 -16.41 -23.39 -12.16
N TYR A 21 -15.25 -22.83 -12.45
CA TYR A 21 -14.77 -21.69 -11.70
C TYR A 21 -15.86 -20.64 -11.92
N ALA A 22 -16.86 -20.65 -11.04
CA ALA A 22 -17.55 -19.44 -10.68
C ALA A 22 -16.45 -18.56 -10.11
N TYR A 23 -15.76 -17.84 -11.00
CA TYR A 23 -15.13 -16.60 -10.67
C TYR A 23 -16.30 -15.70 -10.27
N GLY A 24 -16.76 -15.87 -9.03
CA GLY A 24 -17.49 -14.84 -8.34
C GLY A 24 -16.50 -13.70 -8.32
N SER A 25 -16.62 -12.83 -9.32
CA SER A 25 -15.94 -11.57 -9.35
C SER A 25 -16.50 -10.78 -8.18
N ASN A 26 -15.99 -11.02 -6.98
CA ASN A 26 -16.03 -10.09 -5.86
C ASN A 26 -15.11 -8.91 -6.25
N VAL A 27 -15.41 -8.27 -7.37
CA VAL A 27 -14.81 -7.02 -7.77
C VAL A 27 -15.44 -6.01 -6.82
N GLN A 28 -14.65 -5.53 -5.87
CA GLN A 28 -15.04 -4.36 -5.08
C GLN A 28 -15.29 -3.22 -6.07
N THR A 29 -16.55 -2.80 -6.18
CA THR A 29 -16.87 -1.53 -6.83
C THR A 29 -16.42 -0.40 -5.93
N VAL A 30 -16.19 0.80 -6.48
CA VAL A 30 -15.86 1.99 -5.66
C VAL A 30 -16.92 2.19 -4.56
N ASP A 31 -18.18 1.89 -4.86
CA ASP A 31 -19.30 1.99 -3.92
C ASP A 31 -19.26 0.97 -2.77
N ASN A 32 -18.47 -0.10 -2.89
CA ASN A 32 -18.30 -1.16 -1.90
C ASN A 32 -16.84 -1.26 -1.41
N LEU A 33 -16.10 -0.16 -1.51
CA LEU A 33 -14.72 -0.09 -1.02
C LEU A 33 -14.71 -0.25 0.50
N ASP A 34 -13.81 -1.10 1.00
CA ASP A 34 -13.56 -1.24 2.43
C ASP A 34 -12.83 0.01 2.94
N ASN A 35 -13.62 0.98 3.40
CA ASN A 35 -13.12 2.27 3.87
C ASN A 35 -12.18 2.14 5.07
N ASP A 36 -12.34 1.10 5.90
CA ASP A 36 -11.45 0.87 7.03
C ASP A 36 -10.09 0.40 6.53
N ARG A 37 -10.07 -0.56 5.60
CA ARG A 37 -8.84 -1.07 4.98
C ARG A 37 -8.07 0.00 4.22
N PHE A 38 -8.75 0.91 3.52
CA PHE A 38 -8.13 1.98 2.74
C PHE A 38 -8.12 3.34 3.44
N SER A 39 -8.35 3.37 4.76
CA SER A 39 -8.20 4.58 5.58
C SER A 39 -6.75 5.01 5.68
N LEU A 40 -6.52 6.32 5.89
CA LEU A 40 -5.18 6.85 6.15
C LEU A 40 -4.52 6.13 7.34
N ALA A 41 -5.24 5.93 8.45
CA ALA A 41 -4.71 5.30 9.65
C ALA A 41 -4.21 3.87 9.38
N ASN A 42 -4.99 3.08 8.65
CA ASN A 42 -4.58 1.72 8.29
C ASN A 42 -3.42 1.72 7.30
N ALA A 43 -3.43 2.63 6.32
CA ALA A 43 -2.33 2.77 5.36
C ALA A 43 -1.01 3.15 6.06
N LEU A 44 -1.03 4.11 6.99
CA LEU A 44 0.15 4.51 7.77
C LEU A 44 0.65 3.37 8.68
N THR A 45 -0.27 2.57 9.23
CA THR A 45 0.09 1.35 9.97
C THR A 45 0.81 0.35 9.06
N GLY A 46 0.34 0.18 7.82
CA GLY A 46 1.02 -0.63 6.81
C GLY A 46 2.41 -0.10 6.46
N VAL A 47 2.58 1.22 6.31
CA VAL A 47 3.89 1.85 6.09
C VAL A 47 4.84 1.57 7.26
N GLN A 48 4.35 1.61 8.50
CA GLN A 48 5.14 1.26 9.68
C GLN A 48 5.63 -0.20 9.62
N TYR A 49 4.75 -1.14 9.28
CA TYR A 49 5.16 -2.54 9.13
C TYR A 49 6.20 -2.74 8.02
N ILE A 50 6.05 -2.05 6.88
CA ILE A 50 7.04 -2.08 5.80
C ILE A 50 8.39 -1.57 6.32
N ASN A 51 8.41 -0.45 7.04
CA ASN A 51 9.62 0.09 7.64
C ASN A 51 10.29 -0.92 8.60
N ASP A 52 9.52 -1.58 9.44
CA ASP A 52 10.01 -2.55 10.42
C ASP A 52 10.57 -3.81 9.73
N TRP A 53 9.94 -4.26 8.64
CA TRP A 53 10.43 -5.36 7.81
C TRP A 53 11.73 -5.00 7.10
N LEU A 54 11.82 -3.82 6.49
CA LEU A 54 13.04 -3.36 5.82
C LEU A 54 14.20 -3.18 6.83
N THR A 55 13.88 -2.72 8.04
CA THR A 55 14.84 -2.65 9.15
C THR A 55 15.32 -4.05 9.54
N SER A 56 14.41 -5.00 9.71
CA SER A 56 14.74 -6.39 10.03
C SER A 56 15.56 -7.06 8.92
N PHE A 57 15.25 -6.78 7.66
CA PHE A 57 15.98 -7.28 6.51
C PHE A 57 17.42 -6.74 6.46
N ARG A 58 17.62 -5.45 6.78
CA ARG A 58 18.95 -4.87 6.92
C ARG A 58 19.76 -5.54 8.03
N GLU A 59 19.16 -5.78 9.20
CA GLU A 59 19.84 -6.48 10.28
C GLU A 59 20.19 -7.93 9.91
N LEU A 60 19.28 -8.64 9.24
CA LEU A 60 19.55 -9.98 8.73
C LEU A 60 20.68 -9.99 7.70
N THR A 61 20.76 -8.97 6.85
CA THR A 61 21.84 -8.82 5.86
C THR A 61 23.19 -8.67 6.56
N LYS A 62 23.27 -7.88 7.62
CA LYS A 62 24.49 -7.74 8.43
C LYS A 62 24.90 -9.07 9.08
N LEU A 63 23.94 -9.78 9.69
CA LEU A 63 24.18 -11.05 10.39
C LEU A 63 24.64 -12.19 9.46
N THR A 64 24.28 -12.11 8.17
CA THR A 64 24.59 -13.15 7.19
C THR A 64 25.69 -12.72 6.21
N ALA A 65 26.31 -11.56 6.39
CA ALA A 65 27.24 -10.96 5.42
C ALA A 65 28.38 -11.90 5.01
N ASP A 66 28.94 -12.68 5.94
CA ASP A 66 30.06 -13.59 5.68
C ASP A 66 29.62 -14.98 5.18
N ARG A 67 28.31 -15.24 5.12
CA ARG A 67 27.73 -16.56 4.83
C ARG A 67 27.15 -16.69 3.43
N VAL A 68 27.08 -15.58 2.67
CA VAL A 68 26.52 -15.59 1.32
C VAL A 68 27.50 -14.94 0.36
N SER A 69 27.77 -15.65 -0.74
CA SER A 69 28.76 -15.28 -1.75
C SER A 69 28.36 -14.00 -2.50
N PRO A 70 29.30 -13.29 -3.13
CA PRO A 70 28.99 -12.13 -3.96
C PRO A 70 27.95 -12.43 -5.06
N GLU A 71 28.03 -13.60 -5.70
CA GLU A 71 27.11 -14.02 -6.75
C GLU A 71 25.69 -14.22 -6.20
N GLU A 72 25.56 -14.89 -5.04
CA GLU A 72 24.28 -15.05 -4.35
C GLU A 72 23.72 -13.70 -3.90
N LYS A 73 24.56 -12.78 -3.39
CA LYS A 73 24.13 -11.43 -3.01
C LYS A 73 23.55 -10.66 -4.20
N GLN A 74 24.17 -10.78 -5.36
CA GLN A 74 23.69 -10.16 -6.59
C GLN A 74 22.35 -10.75 -7.03
N GLN A 75 22.15 -12.07 -6.89
CA GLN A 75 20.89 -12.74 -7.23
C GLN A 75 19.73 -12.37 -6.30
N VAL A 76 20.00 -12.25 -4.99
CA VAL A 76 18.98 -11.83 -4.00
C VAL A 76 18.58 -10.36 -4.23
N GLY A 77 19.54 -9.50 -4.57
CA GLY A 77 19.31 -8.08 -4.79
C GLY A 77 19.00 -7.31 -3.50
N ASN A 78 18.99 -5.97 -3.58
CA ASN A 78 18.71 -5.08 -2.44
C ASN A 78 19.59 -5.27 -1.19
N LEU A 79 20.74 -5.95 -1.32
CA LEU A 79 21.72 -6.14 -0.22
C LEU A 79 22.79 -5.05 -0.18
N GLY A 80 22.84 -4.20 -1.20
CA GLY A 80 23.82 -3.10 -1.30
C GLY A 80 23.59 -2.03 -0.24
N TRP A 81 24.69 -1.40 0.20
CA TRP A 81 24.66 -0.39 1.26
C TRP A 81 23.71 0.78 0.92
N GLU A 82 23.77 1.29 -0.31
CA GLU A 82 22.91 2.40 -0.78
C GLU A 82 21.43 2.04 -0.67
N VAL A 83 21.06 0.84 -1.11
CA VAL A 83 19.67 0.39 -1.06
C VAL A 83 19.20 0.27 0.39
N GLN A 84 20.00 -0.35 1.25
CA GLN A 84 19.58 -0.63 2.63
C GLN A 84 19.58 0.58 3.56
N ASN A 85 20.45 1.58 3.30
CA ASN A 85 20.58 2.73 4.19
C ASN A 85 19.91 3.99 3.64
N LEU A 86 19.89 4.16 2.32
CA LEU A 86 19.28 5.33 1.69
C LEU A 86 17.90 4.98 1.12
N ALA A 87 17.85 4.01 0.20
CA ALA A 87 16.65 3.78 -0.59
C ALA A 87 15.48 3.27 0.26
N PHE A 88 15.69 2.30 1.16
CA PHE A 88 14.65 1.80 2.06
C PHE A 88 14.00 2.92 2.89
N TYR A 89 14.82 3.80 3.47
CA TYR A 89 14.33 4.94 4.24
C TYR A 89 13.55 5.90 3.34
N ASN A 90 14.15 6.30 2.22
CA ASN A 90 13.55 7.27 1.29
C ASN A 90 12.23 6.77 0.69
N TRP A 91 12.12 5.50 0.34
CA TRP A 91 10.89 4.91 -0.20
C TRP A 91 9.76 4.93 0.82
N VAL A 92 10.02 4.47 2.04
CA VAL A 92 9.03 4.48 3.14
C VAL A 92 8.54 5.91 3.37
N LYS A 93 9.47 6.88 3.48
CA LYS A 93 9.11 8.28 3.71
C LYS A 93 8.38 8.93 2.54
N SER A 94 8.71 8.56 1.31
CA SER A 94 7.99 9.04 0.13
C SER A 94 6.54 8.54 0.11
N ILE A 95 6.30 7.29 0.50
CA ILE A 95 4.95 6.72 0.60
C ILE A 95 4.17 7.41 1.73
N GLU A 96 4.77 7.51 2.94
CA GLU A 96 4.17 8.20 4.09
C GLU A 96 3.76 9.64 3.73
N GLY A 97 4.68 10.40 3.13
CA GLY A 97 4.43 11.78 2.72
C GLY A 97 3.35 11.90 1.64
N THR A 98 3.30 10.96 0.70
CA THR A 98 2.25 10.92 -0.32
C THR A 98 0.88 10.72 0.31
N LEU A 99 0.75 9.80 1.27
CA LEU A 99 -0.50 9.54 1.98
C LEU A 99 -0.95 10.76 2.79
N CYS A 100 -0.04 11.40 3.54
CA CYS A 100 -0.34 12.62 4.28
C CYS A 100 -0.77 13.77 3.36
N LYS A 101 -0.12 13.91 2.19
CA LYS A 101 -0.48 14.93 1.20
C LYS A 101 -1.88 14.69 0.62
N GLN A 102 -2.19 13.44 0.26
CA GLN A 102 -3.50 13.08 -0.28
C GLN A 102 -4.63 13.36 0.73
N GLU A 103 -4.44 12.97 2.00
CA GLU A 103 -5.43 13.29 3.05
C GLU A 103 -5.63 14.80 3.17
N TYR A 104 -4.56 15.58 3.23
CA TYR A 104 -4.64 17.04 3.29
C TYR A 104 -5.44 17.63 2.12
N GLU A 105 -5.15 17.20 0.89
CA GLU A 105 -5.85 17.68 -0.30
C GLU A 105 -7.33 17.29 -0.28
N ILE A 106 -7.66 16.06 0.11
CA ILE A 106 -9.04 15.60 0.24
C ILE A 106 -9.80 16.43 1.28
N ARG A 107 -9.27 16.59 2.50
CA ARG A 107 -9.95 17.35 3.56
C ARG A 107 -10.12 18.82 3.22
N LYS A 108 -9.12 19.41 2.54
CA LYS A 108 -9.23 20.77 2.04
C LYS A 108 -10.41 20.91 1.06
N LEU A 109 -10.51 20.01 0.08
CA LEU A 109 -11.60 20.01 -0.89
C LEU A 109 -12.96 19.77 -0.23
N GLU A 110 -13.05 18.88 0.75
CA GLU A 110 -14.29 18.66 1.51
C GLU A 110 -14.74 19.92 2.27
N TYR A 111 -13.80 20.65 2.85
CA TYR A 111 -14.09 21.92 3.53
C TYR A 111 -14.52 23.02 2.55
N GLU A 112 -13.79 23.20 1.45
CA GLU A 112 -14.14 24.15 0.40
C GLU A 112 -15.53 23.86 -0.19
N LEU A 113 -15.86 22.59 -0.41
CA LEU A 113 -17.19 22.18 -0.84
C LEU A 113 -18.27 22.51 0.20
N ALA A 114 -18.01 22.28 1.48
CA ALA A 114 -18.95 22.59 2.54
C ALA A 114 -19.23 24.10 2.63
N LEU A 115 -18.23 24.95 2.40
CA LEU A 115 -18.42 26.41 2.33
C LEU A 115 -19.39 26.81 1.20
N GLU A 116 -19.18 26.28 -0.01
CA GLU A 116 -20.06 26.56 -1.16
C GLU A 116 -21.49 26.01 -0.95
N GLN A 117 -21.60 24.83 -0.36
CA GLN A 117 -22.90 24.25 -0.01
C GLN A 117 -23.62 25.04 1.08
N ASN A 118 -22.89 25.59 2.06
CA ASN A 118 -23.48 26.41 3.10
C ASN A 118 -23.97 27.75 2.54
N ALA A 119 -23.20 28.38 1.65
CA ALA A 119 -23.61 29.59 0.94
C ALA A 119 -24.88 29.40 0.11
N SER A 120 -25.12 28.17 -0.40
CA SER A 120 -26.35 27.80 -1.10
C SER A 120 -27.44 27.20 -0.20
N GLY A 121 -27.25 27.20 1.13
CA GLY A 121 -28.22 26.70 2.11
C GLY A 121 -28.39 25.17 2.14
N LYS A 122 -27.48 24.42 1.52
CA LYS A 122 -27.55 22.95 1.40
C LYS A 122 -27.01 22.22 2.64
N VAL A 123 -26.03 22.81 3.33
CA VAL A 123 -25.44 22.26 4.56
C VAL A 123 -25.44 23.31 5.67
N SER A 124 -25.41 22.86 6.92
CA SER A 124 -25.42 23.73 8.09
C SER A 124 -24.05 24.34 8.39
N GLN A 125 -24.02 25.42 9.16
CA GLN A 125 -22.76 25.99 9.66
C GLN A 125 -21.99 25.01 10.57
N THR A 126 -22.71 24.11 11.27
CA THR A 126 -22.09 23.06 12.09
C THR A 126 -21.30 22.09 11.23
N GLU A 127 -21.86 21.67 10.08
CA GLU A 127 -21.19 20.76 9.15
C GLU A 127 -19.94 21.40 8.54
N VAL A 128 -19.99 22.69 8.22
CA VAL A 128 -18.81 23.47 7.81
C VAL A 128 -17.72 23.43 8.89
N ALA A 129 -18.09 23.62 10.16
CA ALA A 129 -17.13 23.60 11.26
C ALA A 129 -16.48 22.23 11.47
N GLU A 130 -17.22 21.13 11.25
CA GLU A 130 -16.69 19.76 11.31
C GLU A 130 -15.68 19.50 10.19
N LYS A 131 -15.98 19.95 8.97
CA LYS A 131 -15.05 19.84 7.83
C LYS A 131 -13.81 20.70 8.02
N GLU A 132 -13.96 21.92 8.55
CA GLU A 132 -12.82 22.78 8.89
C GLU A 132 -11.89 22.12 9.90
N LYS A 133 -12.45 21.54 10.98
CA LYS A 133 -11.66 20.83 11.98
C LYS A 133 -10.85 19.69 11.34
N SER A 134 -11.50 18.88 10.49
CA SER A 134 -10.86 17.77 9.78
C SER A 134 -9.74 18.25 8.85
N TYR A 135 -9.94 19.37 8.15
CA TYR A 135 -8.92 20.02 7.34
C TYR A 135 -7.71 20.49 8.16
N GLN A 136 -7.95 21.16 9.29
CA GLN A 136 -6.86 21.64 10.15
C GLN A 136 -6.06 20.48 10.76
N GLU A 137 -6.71 19.38 11.13
CA GLU A 137 -6.04 18.16 11.58
C GLU A 137 -5.14 17.58 10.48
N ALA A 138 -5.65 17.42 9.25
CA ALA A 138 -4.87 16.90 8.12
C ALA A 138 -3.68 17.83 7.78
N ARG A 139 -3.88 19.14 7.83
CA ARG A 139 -2.82 20.14 7.66
C ARG A 139 -1.72 20.01 8.70
N ASN A 140 -2.10 19.89 9.97
CA ASN A 140 -1.15 19.72 11.08
C ASN A 140 -0.36 18.41 10.96
N ASN A 141 -1.02 17.33 10.54
CA ASN A 141 -0.38 16.04 10.30
C ASN A 141 0.66 16.14 9.18
N LEU A 142 0.31 16.74 8.04
CA LEU A 142 1.25 16.95 6.94
C LEU A 142 2.42 17.86 7.37
N GLN A 143 2.16 18.94 8.10
CA GLN A 143 3.23 19.82 8.60
C GLN A 143 4.16 19.08 9.57
N SER A 144 3.60 18.26 10.46
CA SER A 144 4.37 17.43 11.40
C SER A 144 5.26 16.43 10.66
N PHE A 145 4.75 15.81 9.60
CA PHE A 145 5.55 14.98 8.71
C PHE A 145 6.69 15.78 8.05
N LEU A 146 6.38 16.91 7.40
CA LEU A 146 7.37 17.72 6.70
C LEU A 146 8.48 18.26 7.61
N ASN A 147 8.16 18.55 8.88
CA ASN A 147 9.15 18.99 9.87
C ASN A 147 10.17 17.89 10.24
N LYS A 148 9.79 16.63 10.09
CA LYS A 148 10.64 15.46 10.41
C LYS A 148 11.29 14.87 9.15
N PHE A 149 10.66 15.10 8.00
CA PHE A 149 11.08 14.57 6.72
C PHE A 149 12.44 15.13 6.33
N HIS A 150 13.32 14.22 5.95
CA HIS A 150 14.57 14.50 5.27
C HIS A 150 14.79 13.39 4.25
N ILE A 151 15.66 13.62 3.29
CA ILE A 151 16.16 12.59 2.39
C ILE A 151 17.44 12.06 3.01
N ALA A 152 17.58 10.74 3.07
CA ALA A 152 18.86 10.12 3.37
C ALA A 152 19.73 10.19 2.10
N ASP A 153 20.88 10.84 2.21
CA ASP A 153 21.90 11.01 1.17
C ASP A 153 23.27 10.42 1.56
#